data_AF-A0A6M0FKX0-F1
#
_entry.id   AF-A0A6M0FKX0-F1
#
_cell.length_a   1.000
_cell.length_b   1.000
_cell.length_c   1.000
_cell.angle_alpha   90.00
_cell.angle_beta   90.00
_cell.angle_gamma   90.00
#
_symmetry.space_group_name_H-M   'P 1'
#
loop_
_entity.id
_entity.type
_entity.pdbx_description
1 polymer ?
#
loop_
_entity_poly.entity_id
_entity_poly.type
_entity_poly.pdbx_seq_one_letter_code
_entity_poly.pdbx_strand_id
1 'polypeptide(L)' 'MIISENDKFIFIHIPKNGGTSVALSLEERLKYNDIVIGGTKYGDKLLGLTQNKGRK' A
#
# COMPACT_ATOMS: atom_id res chain seq x y z
N MET A 1 0.90 -1.19 -6.70
CA MET A 1 0.88 0.26 -7.01
C MET A 1 0.43 0.98 -5.76
N ILE A 2 0.99 2.15 -5.45
CA ILE A 2 0.70 2.88 -4.21
C ILE A 2 0.32 4.31 -4.57
N ILE A 3 -0.77 4.82 -3.99
CA ILE A 3 -1.11 6.24 -3.99
C ILE A 3 -1.01 6.69 -2.54
N SER A 4 -0.06 7.58 -2.24
CA SER A 4 0.08 8.16 -0.91
C SER A 4 -0.18 9.65 -0.95
N GLU A 5 -1.29 10.06 -0.32
CA GLU A 5 -1.58 11.48 -0.12
C GLU A 5 -0.65 12.08 0.93
N ASN A 6 -0.26 11.27 1.93
CA ASN A 6 0.56 11.73 3.05
C ASN A 6 2.00 12.08 2.64
N ASP A 7 2.57 11.26 1.75
CA ASP A 7 3.92 11.46 1.25
C ASP A 7 3.93 12.11 -0.15
N LYS A 8 2.76 12.52 -0.65
CA LYS A 8 2.53 13.22 -1.94
C LYS A 8 3.18 12.54 -3.15
N PHE A 9 3.04 11.23 -3.27
CA PHE A 9 3.56 10.48 -4.40
C PHE A 9 2.60 9.42 -4.91
N ILE A 10 2.79 9.05 -6.18
CA ILE A 10 2.14 7.91 -6.81
C ILE A 10 3.23 6.97 -7.32
N PHE A 11 3.22 5.74 -6.85
CA PHE A 11 4.10 4.69 -7.33
C PHE A 11 3.34 3.74 -8.26
N ILE A 12 3.68 3.82 -9.55
CA ILE A 12 3.18 2.93 -10.59
C ILE A 12 4.17 1.79 -10.77
N HIS A 13 3.71 0.58 -10.48
CA HIS A 13 4.46 -0.65 -10.67
C HIS A 13 4.31 -1.11 -12.13
N ILE A 14 5.43 -1.13 -12.88
CA ILE A 14 5.47 -1.70 -14.23
C ILE A 14 6.07 -3.11 -14.12
N PRO A 15 5.48 -4.14 -14.75
CA PRO A 15 5.99 -5.50 -14.64
C PRO A 15 7.47 -5.61 -15.02
N LYS A 16 8.22 -6.42 -14.26
CA LYS A 16 9.63 -6.79 -14.51
C LYS A 16 10.66 -5.64 -14.46
N ASN A 17 10.31 -4.47 -13.92
CA ASN A 17 11.23 -3.35 -13.73
C ASN A 17 11.84 -3.27 -12.31
N GLY A 18 11.73 -4.34 -11.51
CA GLY A 18 12.11 -4.31 -10.09
C GLY A 18 11.07 -3.63 -9.18
N GLY A 19 9.87 -3.34 -9.67
CA GLY A 19 8.83 -2.66 -8.91
C GLY A 19 8.35 -3.42 -7.67
N THR A 20 8.60 -4.72 -7.57
CA THR A 20 8.30 -5.51 -6.35
C THR A 20 9.24 -5.12 -5.21
N SER A 21 10.53 -4.96 -5.49
CA SER A 21 11.53 -4.51 -4.51
C SER A 21 11.22 -3.09 -4.03
N VAL A 22 10.82 -2.21 -4.95
CA VAL A 22 10.41 -0.84 -4.61
C VAL A 22 9.15 -0.85 -3.75
N ALA A 23 8.12 -1.63 -4.13
CA ALA A 23 6.90 -1.75 -3.34
C ALA A 23 7.19 -2.19 -1.90
N LEU A 24 8.04 -3.22 -1.71
CA LEU A 24 8.44 -3.72 -0.39
C LEU A 24 9.15 -2.64 0.45
N SER A 25 10.06 -1.87 -0.16
CA SER A 25 10.74 -0.78 0.56
C SER A 25 9.81 0.35 0.98
N LEU A 26 8.70 0.54 0.24
CA LEU A 26 7.69 1.55 0.53
C LEU A 26 6.63 1.06 1.52
N GLU A 27 6.52 -0.25 1.79
CA GLU A 27 5.53 -0.80 2.73
C GLU A 27 5.67 -0.18 4.13
N GLU A 28 6.90 0.03 4.61
CA GLU A 28 7.17 0.62 5.93
C GLU A 28 6.71 2.08 6.07
N ARG A 29 6.47 2.75 4.94
CA ARG A 29 6.05 4.15 4.89
C ARG A 29 4.53 4.30 4.73
N LEU A 30 3.81 3.21 4.51
CA LEU A 30 2.37 3.22 4.31
C LEU A 30 1.63 3.68 5.57
N LYS A 31 0.65 4.55 5.36
CA LYS A 31 -0.26 5.08 6.40
C LYS A 31 -1.69 4.62 6.12
N TYR A 32 -2.55 4.78 7.12
CA TYR A 32 -3.92 4.22 7.09
C TYR A 32 -4.77 4.68 5.89
N ASN A 33 -4.56 5.91 5.42
CA ASN A 33 -5.28 6.55 4.31
C ASN A 33 -4.55 6.40 2.97
N ASP A 34 -3.42 5.71 2.90
CA ASP A 34 -2.78 5.41 1.63
C ASP A 34 -3.52 4.27 0.91
N ILE A 35 -3.57 4.33 -0.41
CA ILE A 35 -4.26 3.34 -1.24
C ILE A 35 -3.21 2.43 -1.88
N VAL A 36 -3.31 1.12 -1.60
CA VAL A 36 -2.47 0.11 -2.24
C VAL A 36 -3.29 -0.72 -3.20
N ILE A 37 -2.90 -0.71 -4.48
CA ILE A 37 -3.57 -1.43 -5.56
C ILE A 37 -2.69 -2.63 -5.97
N GLY A 38 -3.30 -3.82 -6.04
CA GLY A 38 -2.61 -5.08 -6.31
C GLY A 38 -2.01 -5.74 -5.07
N GLY A 39 -2.27 -5.18 -3.88
CA GLY A 39 -1.91 -5.77 -2.59
C GLY A 39 -0.43 -5.65 -2.22
N THR A 40 -0.19 -5.57 -0.92
CA THR A 40 1.12 -5.73 -0.27
C THR A 40 0.85 -6.52 1.01
N LYS A 41 1.78 -7.34 1.51
CA LYS A 41 1.50 -8.13 2.73
C LYS A 41 1.09 -7.23 3.90
N TYR A 42 1.73 -6.07 4.01
CA TYR A 42 1.38 -5.07 5.01
C TYR A 42 0.06 -4.33 4.70
N GLY A 43 -0.15 -3.88 3.47
CA GLY A 43 -1.38 -3.19 3.07
C GLY A 43 -2.64 -4.06 3.20
N ASP A 44 -2.54 -5.35 2.85
CA ASP A 44 -3.63 -6.32 3.01
C ASP A 44 -4.00 -6.50 4.49
N LYS A 45 -3.00 -6.47 5.38
CA LYS A 45 -3.21 -6.50 6.83
C LYS A 45 -3.88 -5.24 7.35
N LEU A 46 -3.47 -4.05 6.87
CA LEU A 46 -4.14 -2.78 7.21
C LEU A 46 -5.61 -2.78 6.78
N LEU A 47 -5.89 -3.23 5.55
CA LEU A 47 -7.26 -3.34 5.03
C LEU A 47 -8.13 -4.26 5.90
N GLY A 48 -7.59 -5.39 6.35
CA GLY A 48 -8.27 -6.30 7.28
C GLY A 48 -8.56 -5.65 8.65
N LEU A 49 -7.62 -4.84 9.17
CA LEU A 49 -7.81 -4.09 10.42
C LEU A 49 -8.87 -2.99 10.29
N THR A 50 -8.91 -2.28 9.16
CA THR A 50 -9.94 -1.26 8.89
C THR A 50 -11.31 -1.87 8.65
N GLN A 51 -11.41 -2.97 7.89
CA GLN A 51 -12.69 -3.65 7.65
C GLN A 51 -13.28 -4.23 8.95
N ASN A 52 -12.44 -4.69 9.88
CA ASN A 52 -12.91 -5.18 11.18
C ASN A 52 -13.34 -4.05 12.15
N LYS A 53 -12.83 -2.82 11.98
CA LYS A 53 -13.26 -1.66 12.79
C LYS A 53 -14.65 -1.11 12.42
N GLY A 54 -15.08 -1.26 11.17
CA GLY A 54 -16.39 -0.80 10.69
C GLY A 54 -17.56 -1.77 10.90
N ARG A 55 -17.32 -2.90 11.57
CA ARG A 55 -18.33 -3.96 11.82
C ARG A 55 -18.92 -3.96 13.24
N LYS A 56 -18.84 -2.82 13.95
CA LYS A 56 -19.57 -2.59 15.20
C LYS A 56 -20.66 -1.57 14.99
#